data_AF-A0A9R1BI19-F1
#
_entry.id   AF-A0A9R1BI19-F1
#
_cell.length_a   1.000
_cell.length_b   1.000
_cell.length_c   1.000
_cell.angle_alpha   90.00
_cell.angle_beta   90.00
_cell.angle_gamma   90.00
#
_symmetry.space_group_name_H-M   'P 1'
#
loop_
_entity.id
_entity.type
_entity.pdbx_description
1 polymer ?
#
loop_
_entity_poly.entity_id
_entity_poly.type
_entity_poly.pdbx_seq_one_letter_code
_entity_poly.pdbx_strand_id
1 'polypeptide(L)'
;MGDFNVALVIVAAVVSVLVLLVSVYLLVNYQHPDDANQAWFPKLVVVLGITVAVLSILMLPADVANRQACKRAVYSGACALTLPMKTLWLVVYIIDAVLVFLVIPFAMFYYEGDQDKSVSILPSFRARLASLTD
;
A
#
# COMPACT_ATOMS: atom_id res chain seq x y z
N MET A 1 -17.24 -9.36 -28.71
CA MET A 1 -16.29 -8.50 -29.47
C MET A 1 -15.80 -7.32 -28.59
N GLY A 2 -15.67 -7.52 -27.27
CA GLY A 2 -15.13 -6.48 -26.37
C GLY A 2 -14.52 -7.01 -25.06
N ASP A 3 -14.06 -8.26 -25.01
CA ASP A 3 -14.21 -9.01 -23.75
C ASP A 3 -12.90 -9.34 -23.00
N PHE A 4 -11.73 -9.28 -23.66
CA PHE A 4 -10.46 -9.74 -23.05
C PHE A 4 -9.83 -8.70 -22.11
N ASN A 5 -9.76 -7.42 -22.53
CA ASN A 5 -9.25 -6.35 -21.67
C ASN A 5 -10.18 -6.08 -20.48
N VAL A 6 -11.50 -6.18 -20.68
CA VAL A 6 -12.49 -5.99 -19.62
C VAL A 6 -12.38 -7.10 -18.56
N ALA A 7 -12.20 -8.36 -18.99
CA ALA A 7 -11.98 -9.47 -18.06
C ALA A 7 -10.70 -9.27 -17.22
N LEU A 8 -9.60 -8.82 -17.83
CA LEU A 8 -8.35 -8.52 -17.10
C LEU A 8 -8.53 -7.40 -16.07
N VAL A 9 -9.26 -6.34 -16.42
CA VAL A 9 -9.55 -5.23 -15.50
C VAL A 9 -10.46 -5.69 -14.35
N ILE A 10 -11.45 -6.54 -14.62
CA ILE A 10 -12.33 -7.08 -13.59
C ILE A 10 -11.53 -7.97 -12.61
N VAL A 11 -10.72 -8.89 -13.13
CA VAL A 11 -9.87 -9.75 -12.28
C VAL A 11 -8.90 -8.90 -11.47
N ALA A 12 -8.30 -7.88 -12.10
CA ALA A 12 -7.43 -6.94 -11.42
C ALA A 12 -8.14 -6.25 -10.24
N ALA A 13 -9.34 -5.69 -10.47
CA ALA A 13 -10.12 -5.01 -9.45
C ALA A 13 -10.52 -5.95 -8.30
N VAL A 14 -10.98 -7.16 -8.62
CA VAL A 14 -11.37 -8.15 -7.60
C VAL A 14 -10.18 -8.55 -6.72
N VAL A 15 -9.03 -8.83 -7.34
CA VAL A 15 -7.81 -9.19 -6.60
C VAL A 15 -7.34 -8.01 -5.73
N SER A 16 -7.36 -6.78 -6.23
CA SER A 16 -7.03 -5.59 -5.43
C SER A 16 -7.94 -5.43 -4.21
N VAL A 17 -9.26 -5.64 -4.35
CA VAL A 17 -10.21 -5.56 -3.23
C VAL A 17 -9.96 -6.67 -2.20
N LEU A 18 -9.72 -7.90 -2.65
CA LEU A 18 -9.39 -9.01 -1.77
C LEU A 18 -8.11 -8.74 -0.97
N VAL A 19 -7.09 -8.18 -1.61
CA VAL A 19 -5.84 -7.81 -0.95
C VAL A 19 -6.04 -6.69 0.05
N LEU A 20 -6.87 -5.69 -0.23
CA LEU A 20 -7.22 -4.67 0.76
C LEU A 20 -7.85 -5.31 2.01
N LEU A 21 -8.78 -6.23 1.83
CA LEU A 21 -9.43 -6.94 2.95
C LEU A 21 -8.43 -7.78 3.76
N VAL A 22 -7.55 -8.53 3.09
CA VAL A 22 -6.51 -9.33 3.76
C VAL A 22 -5.50 -8.44 4.47
N SER A 23 -5.12 -7.30 3.88
CA SER A 23 -4.18 -6.35 4.48
C SER A 23 -4.72 -5.78 5.78
N VAL A 24 -6.01 -5.41 5.80
CA VAL A 24 -6.69 -4.94 7.01
C VAL A 24 -6.83 -6.06 8.04
N TYR A 25 -7.18 -7.27 7.62
CA TYR A 25 -7.28 -8.43 8.51
C TYR A 25 -5.95 -8.75 9.22
N LEU A 26 -4.85 -8.77 8.46
CA LEU A 26 -3.51 -8.98 9.03
C LEU A 26 -3.17 -7.91 10.08
N LEU A 27 -3.50 -6.65 9.78
CA LEU A 27 -3.27 -5.54 10.70
C LEU A 27 -4.06 -5.67 12.01
N VAL A 28 -5.34 -6.04 11.93
CA VAL A 28 -6.19 -6.19 13.12
C VAL A 28 -5.79 -7.41 13.95
N ASN A 29 -5.36 -8.50 13.30
CA ASN A 29 -5.05 -9.76 13.98
C ASN A 29 -3.63 -9.80 14.57
N TYR A 30 -2.66 -9.11 13.95
CA TYR A 30 -1.25 -9.10 14.37
C TYR A 30 -0.78 -7.80 15.05
N GLN A 31 -1.67 -6.83 15.27
CA GLN A 31 -1.32 -5.64 16.07
C GLN A 31 -1.06 -6.00 17.54
N HIS A 32 -0.07 -5.34 18.14
CA HIS A 32 0.16 -5.43 19.58
C HIS A 32 -1.02 -4.78 20.33
N PRO A 33 -1.53 -5.37 21.44
CA PRO A 33 -2.65 -4.81 22.21
C PRO A 33 -2.44 -3.35 22.67
N ASP A 34 -1.20 -2.97 22.97
CA ASP A 34 -0.82 -1.62 23.39
C ASP A 34 -0.92 -0.57 22.28
N ASP A 35 -1.02 -1.00 21.01
CA ASP A 35 -1.01 -0.12 19.83
C ASP A 35 -2.31 -0.20 19.01
N ALA A 36 -3.39 -0.71 19.61
CA ALA A 36 -4.65 -0.96 18.92
C ALA A 36 -5.30 0.32 18.37
N ASN A 37 -5.11 1.49 19.01
CA ASN A 37 -5.85 2.72 18.69
C ASN A 37 -5.02 4.01 18.55
N GLN A 38 -3.68 3.96 18.60
CA GLN A 38 -2.85 5.18 18.57
C GLN A 38 -2.13 5.38 17.22
N ALA A 39 -1.47 4.37 16.67
CA ALA A 39 -0.65 4.52 15.46
C ALA A 39 -1.40 4.42 14.11
N TRP A 40 -2.41 5.25 13.88
CA TRP A 40 -3.21 5.19 12.64
C TRP A 40 -2.43 5.53 11.35
N PHE A 41 -1.44 6.44 11.44
CA PHE A 41 -0.66 6.88 10.27
C PHE A 41 0.25 5.77 9.71
N PRO A 42 1.10 5.09 10.51
CA PRO A 42 1.85 3.92 10.04
C PRO A 42 0.95 2.80 9.52
N LYS A 43 -0.20 2.55 10.15
CA LYS A 43 -1.17 1.54 9.70
C LYS A 43 -1.67 1.83 8.28
N LEU A 44 -1.97 3.09 7.96
CA LEU A 44 -2.37 3.50 6.62
C LEU A 44 -1.24 3.31 5.60
N VAL A 45 -0.01 3.66 5.95
CA VAL A 45 1.17 3.45 5.09
C VAL A 45 1.38 1.97 4.78
N VAL A 46 1.20 1.08 5.76
CA VAL A 46 1.31 -0.37 5.57
C VAL A 46 0.24 -0.89 4.60
N VAL A 47 -1.03 -0.51 4.78
CA VAL A 47 -2.11 -0.93 3.87
C VAL A 47 -1.84 -0.43 2.45
N LEU A 48 -1.41 0.82 2.30
CA LEU A 48 -1.04 1.37 0.99
C LEU A 48 0.14 0.62 0.37
N GLY A 49 1.20 0.32 1.14
CA GLY A 49 2.36 -0.41 0.66
C GLY A 49 2.02 -1.82 0.16
N ILE A 50 1.22 -2.57 0.91
CA ILE A 50 0.78 -3.91 0.49
C ILE A 50 -0.10 -3.84 -0.77
N THR A 51 -0.96 -2.81 -0.87
CA THR A 51 -1.81 -2.60 -2.05
C THR A 51 -0.99 -2.33 -3.30
N VAL A 52 0.01 -1.44 -3.22
CA VAL A 52 0.88 -1.13 -4.36
C VAL A 52 1.74 -2.35 -4.74
N ALA A 53 2.28 -3.08 -3.78
CA ALA A 53 3.06 -4.29 -4.04
C ALA A 53 2.25 -5.34 -4.84
N VAL A 54 0.98 -5.53 -4.50
CA VAL A 54 0.10 -6.46 -5.22
C VAL A 54 -0.28 -5.93 -6.60
N LEU A 55 -0.51 -4.63 -6.75
CA LEU A 55 -0.70 -4.01 -8.07
C LEU A 55 0.53 -4.27 -8.98
N SER A 56 1.75 -4.17 -8.44
CA SER A 56 2.99 -4.48 -9.16
C SER A 56 3.07 -5.95 -9.61
N ILE A 57 2.63 -6.90 -8.77
CA ILE A 57 2.56 -8.33 -9.13
C ILE A 57 1.54 -8.56 -10.25
N LEU A 58 0.36 -7.95 -10.13
CA LEU A 58 -0.74 -8.09 -11.08
C LEU A 58 -0.44 -7.45 -12.44
N MET A 59 0.47 -6.47 -12.49
CA MET A 59 0.97 -5.89 -13.73
C MET A 59 1.77 -6.87 -14.60
N LEU A 60 2.36 -7.91 -14.01
CA LEU A 60 3.10 -8.94 -14.76
C LEU A 60 2.21 -9.75 -15.71
N PRO A 61 1.12 -10.42 -15.25
CA PRO A 61 0.20 -11.10 -16.16
C PRO A 61 -0.55 -10.13 -17.06
N ALA A 62 -0.81 -8.89 -16.63
CA ALA A 62 -1.42 -7.87 -17.47
C ALA A 62 -0.52 -7.47 -18.66
N ASP A 63 0.81 -7.33 -18.47
CA ASP A 63 1.75 -7.05 -19.56
C ASP A 63 1.82 -8.22 -20.55
N VAL A 64 1.86 -9.46 -20.05
CA VAL A 64 1.82 -10.66 -20.92
C VAL A 64 0.53 -10.70 -21.74
N ALA A 65 -0.61 -10.46 -21.10
CA ALA A 65 -1.91 -10.47 -21.77
C ALA A 65 -2.05 -9.33 -22.81
N ASN A 66 -1.57 -8.13 -22.49
CA ASN A 66 -1.58 -6.98 -23.41
C ASN A 66 -0.73 -7.24 -24.67
N ARG A 67 0.45 -7.87 -24.52
CA ARG A 67 1.30 -8.26 -25.66
C ARG A 67 0.68 -9.38 -26.51
N GLN A 68 0.02 -10.35 -25.86
CA GLN A 68 -0.69 -11.42 -26.58
C GLN A 68 -1.90 -10.90 -27.36
N ALA A 69 -2.61 -9.90 -26.84
CA ALA A 69 -3.74 -9.27 -27.52
C ALA A 69 -3.32 -8.59 -28.84
N CYS A 70 -2.19 -7.87 -28.87
CA CYS A 70 -1.70 -7.25 -30.11
C CYS A 70 -1.15 -8.28 -31.12
N LYS A 71 -0.58 -9.42 -30.69
CA LYS A 71 -0.15 -10.51 -31.60
C LYS A 71 -1.31 -11.25 -32.28
N ARG A 72 -2.49 -11.32 -31.65
CA ARG A 72 -3.70 -11.96 -32.20
C ARG A 72 -4.67 -10.99 -32.87
N ALA A 73 -4.31 -9.72 -33.00
CA ALA A 73 -5.14 -8.71 -33.64
C ALA A 73 -5.22 -8.92 -35.16
N VAL A 74 -6.37 -9.43 -35.63
CA VAL A 74 -6.71 -9.58 -37.06
C VAL A 74 -6.96 -8.23 -37.75
N TYR A 75 -7.06 -7.13 -36.97
CA TYR A 75 -7.35 -5.77 -37.47
C TYR A 75 -6.26 -4.78 -37.05
N SER A 76 -5.75 -3.98 -38.01
CA SER A 76 -4.62 -3.05 -37.81
C SER A 76 -4.88 -1.93 -36.77
N GLY A 77 -6.14 -1.70 -36.39
CA GLY A 77 -6.55 -0.71 -35.38
C GLY A 77 -6.64 -1.24 -33.93
N ALA A 78 -6.60 -2.56 -33.70
CA ALA A 78 -6.78 -3.11 -32.36
C ALA A 78 -5.55 -2.92 -31.45
N CYS A 79 -4.37 -2.65 -32.03
CA CYS A 79 -3.17 -2.31 -31.26
C CYS A 79 -3.19 -0.84 -30.77
N ALA A 80 -4.10 0.01 -31.29
CA ALA A 80 -4.30 1.39 -30.83
C ALA A 80 -5.13 1.50 -29.53
N LEU A 81 -5.91 0.47 -29.19
CA LEU A 81 -6.60 0.33 -27.90
C LEU A 81 -5.78 -0.53 -26.92
N THR A 82 -4.45 -0.46 -27.02
CA THR A 82 -3.55 -1.12 -26.05
C THR A 82 -3.31 -0.18 -24.89
N LEU A 83 -3.30 -0.74 -23.68
CA LEU A 83 -3.02 0.00 -22.47
C LEU A 83 -1.52 0.41 -22.51
N PRO A 84 -1.16 1.70 -22.27
CA PRO A 84 0.22 2.19 -22.42
C PRO A 84 1.10 1.65 -21.28
N MET A 85 1.59 0.42 -21.46
CA MET A 85 2.25 -0.37 -20.43
C MET A 85 3.56 0.25 -19.95
N LYS A 86 4.31 0.92 -20.84
CA LYS A 86 5.52 1.67 -20.47
C LYS A 86 5.23 2.79 -19.48
N THR A 87 4.15 3.54 -19.69
CA THR A 87 3.77 4.65 -18.82
C THR A 87 3.26 4.13 -17.48
N LEU A 88 2.46 3.06 -17.48
CA LEU A 88 1.99 2.45 -16.23
C LEU A 88 3.14 1.89 -15.38
N TRP A 89 4.10 1.17 -15.99
CA TRP A 89 5.28 0.68 -15.29
C TRP A 89 6.12 1.82 -14.72
N LEU A 90 6.30 2.90 -15.49
CA LEU A 90 7.03 4.08 -15.01
C LEU A 90 6.33 4.71 -13.80
N VAL A 91 5.01 4.88 -13.84
CA VAL A 91 4.23 5.46 -12.74
C VAL A 91 4.33 4.59 -11.49
N VAL A 92 4.15 3.28 -11.61
CA VAL A 92 4.22 2.35 -10.47
C VAL A 92 5.62 2.35 -9.87
N TYR A 93 6.69 2.33 -10.68
CA TYR A 93 8.06 2.39 -10.16
C TYR A 93 8.38 3.72 -9.47
N ILE A 94 7.85 4.84 -9.96
CA ILE A 94 8.00 6.13 -9.28
C ILE A 94 7.29 6.10 -7.92
N ILE A 95 6.07 5.57 -7.87
CA ILE A 95 5.30 5.43 -6.62
C ILE A 95 6.06 4.52 -5.63
N ASP A 96 6.55 3.37 -6.09
CA ASP A 96 7.33 2.43 -5.27
C ASP A 96 8.59 3.09 -4.72
N ALA A 97 9.33 3.83 -5.55
CA ALA A 97 10.53 4.55 -5.13
C ALA A 97 10.20 5.61 -4.06
N VAL A 98 9.16 6.41 -4.27
CA VAL A 98 8.74 7.43 -3.28
C VAL A 98 8.28 6.76 -1.99
N LEU A 99 7.53 5.67 -2.08
CA LEU A 99 6.99 4.96 -0.92
C LEU A 99 8.11 4.34 -0.07
N VAL A 100 9.10 3.69 -0.71
CA VAL A 100 10.22 3.03 -0.03
C VAL A 100 11.27 4.00 0.50
N PHE A 101 11.66 5.02 -0.27
CA PHE A 101 12.74 5.91 0.13
C PHE A 101 12.28 7.10 0.97
N LEU A 102 11.02 7.51 0.83
CA LEU A 102 10.51 8.71 1.49
C LEU A 102 9.38 8.37 2.47
N VAL A 103 8.31 7.71 2.06
CA VAL A 103 7.14 7.55 2.94
C VAL A 103 7.41 6.59 4.10
N ILE A 104 7.99 5.41 3.84
CA ILE A 104 8.26 4.40 4.89
C ILE A 104 9.26 4.90 5.94
N PRO A 105 10.43 5.46 5.58
CA PRO A 105 11.40 5.95 6.57
C PRO A 105 10.82 7.09 7.41
N PHE A 106 10.08 8.03 6.80
CA PHE A 106 9.44 9.11 7.53
C PHE A 106 8.30 8.60 8.44
N ALA A 107 7.53 7.60 8.01
CA ALA A 107 6.51 6.97 8.85
C ALA A 107 7.12 6.25 10.05
N MET A 108 8.29 5.63 9.89
CA MET A 108 9.02 4.99 10.98
C MET A 108 9.51 6.02 12.00
N PHE A 109 10.19 7.09 11.56
CA PHE A 109 10.60 8.17 12.46
C PHE A 109 9.42 8.86 13.16
N TYR A 110 8.29 9.02 12.46
CA TYR A 110 7.07 9.58 13.05
C TYR A 110 6.52 8.70 14.17
N TYR A 111 6.51 7.38 13.98
CA TYR A 111 6.03 6.42 14.97
C TYR A 111 6.94 6.38 16.21
N GLU A 112 8.26 6.34 16.01
CA GLU A 112 9.23 6.37 17.11
C GLU A 112 9.13 7.67 17.92
N GLY A 113 8.97 8.82 17.25
CA GLY A 113 8.83 10.12 17.93
C GLY A 113 7.50 10.35 18.66
N ASP A 114 6.48 9.52 18.43
CA ASP A 114 5.22 9.56 19.19
C ASP A 114 5.29 8.69 20.46
N GLN A 115 5.99 7.55 20.38
CA GLN A 115 6.31 6.68 21.53
C GLN A 115 7.07 7.46 22.63
N ASP A 116 7.99 8.35 22.27
CA ASP A 116 8.76 9.15 23.23
C ASP A 116 7.91 10.14 24.05
N LYS A 117 6.78 10.61 23.49
CA LYS A 117 5.91 11.60 24.18
C LYS A 117 5.05 10.96 25.25
N SER A 118 4.60 9.72 25.06
CA SER A 118 3.78 9.01 26.04
C SER A 118 4.63 8.47 27.21
N VAL A 119 5.85 8.03 26.94
CA VAL A 119 6.77 7.48 27.96
C VAL A 119 7.42 8.56 28.84
N SER A 120 7.71 9.75 28.31
CA SER A 120 8.38 10.82 29.07
C SER A 120 7.47 11.58 30.06
N ILE A 121 6.15 11.60 29.82
CA ILE A 121 5.19 12.29 30.70
C ILE A 121 4.98 11.52 32.01
N LEU A 122 4.88 10.20 31.98
CA LEU A 122 4.58 9.38 33.16
C LEU A 122 5.63 9.45 34.30
N PRO A 123 6.95 9.35 34.06
CA PRO A 123 7.94 9.50 35.13
C PRO A 123 8.06 10.95 35.60
N SER A 124 7.91 11.93 34.71
CA SER A 124 7.93 13.37 35.02
C SER A 124 6.74 13.80 35.90
N PHE A 125 5.53 13.36 35.57
CA PHE A 125 4.33 13.64 36.37
C PHE A 125 4.35 12.90 37.71
N ARG A 126 4.81 11.65 37.73
CA ARG A 126 4.97 10.87 38.97
C ARG A 126 5.99 11.51 39.91
N ALA A 127 7.11 12.01 39.38
CA ALA A 127 8.11 12.73 40.16
C ALA A 127 7.57 14.07 40.71
N ARG A 128 6.79 14.82 39.91
CA ARG A 128 6.15 16.07 40.36
C ARG A 128 5.03 15.86 41.37
N LEU A 129 4.28 14.77 41.28
CA LEU A 129 3.26 14.41 42.27
C LEU A 129 3.89 14.01 43.61
N ALA A 130 4.99 13.24 43.58
CA ALA A 130 5.72 12.87 44.80
C ALA A 130 6.30 14.10 45.54
N SER A 131 6.73 15.14 44.82
CA SER A 131 7.23 16.37 45.44
C SER A 131 6.15 17.32 45.97
N LEU A 132 4.86 17.05 45.73
CA LEU A 132 3.74 17.86 46.23
C LEU A 132 3.06 17.23 47.46
N THR A 133 3.49 16.03 47.86
CA THR A 133 2.98 15.31 49.03
C THR A 133 3.90 15.38 50.26
N ASP A 134 5.04 16.07 50.15
CA ASP A 134 5.93 16.48 51.24
C ASP A 134 5.73 17.98 51.54
#